data_AF-A0A200RAR2-F1
#
_entry.id   AF-A0A200RAR2-F1
#
_cell.length_a   1.000
_cell.length_b   1.000
_cell.length_c   1.000
_cell.angle_alpha   90.00
_cell.angle_beta   90.00
_cell.angle_gamma   90.00
#
_symmetry.space_group_name_H-M   'P 1'
#
loop_
_entity.id
_entity.type
_entity.pdbx_description
1 polymer ?
#
loop_
_entity_poly.entity_id
_entity_poly.type
_entity_poly.pdbx_seq_one_letter_code
_entity_poly.pdbx_strand_id
1 'polypeptide(L)'
;MISLKPEFAGELNQNGFGPIHLASANGYLEIVKELLMVNRDHCRLKSRDKRTPLHYAAIKGRIEVINELVFCCEDSVEDVTIRGETALHLAVKNNQFEAFRFIVERVRQLNKEDILNKKDQEGNTVVELLLGKDASSTTAVVNAMNKTRRAQELAQSLDQVLENSINEATSEVTITESPLDRLVEFFKFQRGRESPSDARTALLVIAVLIATATYQAGLSPPGGVWQDDGKPPTESSNSNHNASTSSRYSAGLAILSTKDAISFRLFLLFNSAGFYTSLFMIRILTCGFPLRLELEICIWAMGFTYSTAILTITPKSLSGILFNVVIVAVFPIAIPLFAKWWRVLMEKKPWKCLGNRIHFRRRNLS
;
A
#
# COMPACT_ATOMS: atom_id res chain seq x y z
N MET A 1 -6.30 -2.06 28.43
CA MET A 1 -7.09 -0.99 29.09
C MET A 1 -7.87 -0.12 28.10
N ILE A 2 -7.42 0.09 26.86
CA ILE A 2 -8.14 0.91 25.87
C ILE A 2 -9.35 0.17 25.25
N SER A 3 -9.39 -1.17 25.34
CA SER A 3 -10.53 -2.00 24.94
C SER A 3 -11.78 -1.84 25.81
N LEU A 4 -11.66 -1.22 26.99
CA LEU A 4 -12.75 -1.12 27.95
C LEU A 4 -13.56 0.18 27.78
N LYS A 5 -12.93 1.29 27.34
CA LYS A 5 -13.60 2.55 27.02
C LYS A 5 -12.80 3.38 25.98
N PRO A 6 -13.15 3.33 24.68
CA PRO A 6 -12.44 4.04 23.62
C PRO A 6 -12.60 5.57 23.68
N GLU A 7 -13.61 6.05 24.39
CA GLU A 7 -13.91 7.48 24.57
C GLU A 7 -12.76 8.25 25.25
N PHE A 8 -12.09 7.63 26.23
CA PHE A 8 -10.97 8.24 26.95
C PHE A 8 -9.71 8.42 26.10
N ALA A 9 -9.62 7.76 24.94
CA ALA A 9 -8.47 7.91 24.05
C ALA A 9 -8.38 9.32 23.45
N GLY A 10 -9.53 10.01 23.32
CA GLY A 10 -9.61 11.40 22.84
C GLY A 10 -9.72 12.45 23.94
N GLU A 11 -10.02 12.06 25.19
CA GLU A 11 -10.17 12.99 26.30
C GLU A 11 -8.84 13.63 26.71
N LEU A 12 -8.89 14.93 27.02
CA LEU A 12 -7.74 15.68 27.52
C LEU A 12 -7.75 15.68 29.05
N ASN A 13 -6.59 15.47 29.67
CA ASN A 13 -6.44 15.66 31.11
C ASN A 13 -6.54 17.14 31.51
N GLN A 14 -6.50 17.44 32.82
CA GLN A 14 -6.55 18.81 33.36
C GLN A 14 -5.47 19.75 32.79
N ASN A 15 -4.34 19.18 32.36
CA ASN A 15 -3.23 19.90 31.76
C ASN A 15 -3.39 20.08 30.23
N GLY A 16 -4.50 19.61 29.65
CA GLY A 16 -4.80 19.73 28.23
C GLY A 16 -4.12 18.69 27.33
N PHE A 17 -3.64 17.58 27.89
CA PHE A 17 -2.98 16.49 27.15
C PHE A 17 -3.87 15.25 27.08
N GLY A 18 -4.15 14.81 25.87
CA GLY A 18 -4.70 13.48 25.62
C GLY A 18 -3.63 12.37 25.70
N PRO A 19 -4.04 11.09 25.89
CA PRO A 19 -3.14 9.95 26.01
C PRO A 19 -2.11 9.85 24.87
N ILE A 20 -2.53 10.14 23.64
CA ILE A 20 -1.66 10.08 22.46
C ILE A 20 -0.54 11.13 22.51
N HIS A 21 -0.77 12.32 23.08
CA HIS A 21 0.28 13.33 23.23
C HIS A 21 1.39 12.86 24.18
N LEU A 22 1.00 12.24 25.31
CA LEU A 22 1.92 11.72 26.30
C LEU A 22 2.71 10.52 25.74
N ALA A 23 2.03 9.60 25.04
CA ALA A 23 2.68 8.48 24.38
C ALA A 23 3.69 8.97 23.31
N SER A 24 3.31 9.97 22.52
CA SER A 24 4.19 10.54 21.50
C SER A 24 5.40 11.28 22.06
N ALA A 25 5.24 12.02 23.17
CA ALA A 25 6.36 12.67 23.84
C ALA A 25 7.35 11.65 24.43
N ASN A 26 6.82 10.58 25.04
CA ASN A 26 7.63 9.56 25.69
C ASN A 26 8.25 8.54 24.72
N GLY A 27 7.76 8.45 23.48
CA GLY A 27 8.27 7.52 22.47
C GLY A 27 7.64 6.13 22.54
N TYR A 28 6.47 5.99 23.17
CA TYR A 28 5.77 4.72 23.29
C TYR A 28 5.04 4.36 22.00
N LEU A 29 5.79 3.88 21.01
CA LEU A 29 5.31 3.58 19.66
C LEU A 29 4.07 2.67 19.66
N GLU A 30 4.10 1.58 20.43
CA GLU A 30 2.99 0.62 20.42
C GLU A 30 1.72 1.20 21.03
N ILE A 31 1.83 2.05 22.06
CA ILE A 31 0.68 2.79 22.61
C ILE A 31 0.14 3.78 21.57
N VAL A 32 1.00 4.46 20.82
CA VAL A 32 0.58 5.36 19.74
C VAL A 32 -0.18 4.59 18.67
N LYS A 33 0.32 3.43 18.22
CA LYS A 33 -0.38 2.60 17.23
C LYS A 33 -1.73 2.12 17.75
N GLU A 34 -1.81 1.63 18.99
CA GLU A 34 -3.08 1.21 19.60
C GLU A 34 -4.09 2.36 19.66
N LEU A 35 -3.66 3.57 20.07
CA LEU A 35 -4.53 4.75 20.13
C LEU A 35 -5.02 5.21 18.75
N LEU A 36 -4.17 5.10 17.72
CA LEU A 36 -4.52 5.41 16.33
C LEU A 36 -5.40 4.34 15.68
N MET A 37 -5.32 3.09 16.15
CA MET A 37 -6.23 2.02 15.73
C MET A 37 -7.65 2.24 16.26
N VAL A 38 -7.78 2.83 17.45
CA VAL A 38 -9.09 3.14 18.03
C VAL A 38 -9.77 4.29 17.28
N ASN A 39 -9.03 5.37 17.03
CA ASN A 39 -9.51 6.45 16.17
C ASN A 39 -8.33 7.12 15.46
N ARG A 40 -8.34 7.07 14.12
CA ARG A 40 -7.29 7.67 13.30
C ARG A 40 -7.24 9.18 13.43
N ASP A 41 -8.37 9.84 13.71
CA ASP A 41 -8.43 11.30 13.86
C ASP A 41 -7.60 11.80 15.05
N HIS A 42 -7.26 10.91 15.99
CA HIS A 42 -6.37 11.25 17.11
C HIS A 42 -4.97 11.67 16.67
N CYS A 43 -4.52 11.32 15.46
CA CYS A 43 -3.24 11.79 14.91
C CYS A 43 -3.14 13.32 14.81
N ARG A 44 -4.29 14.01 14.68
CA ARG A 44 -4.42 15.47 14.64
C ARG A 44 -5.16 16.02 15.86
N LEU A 45 -5.33 15.22 16.91
CA LEU A 45 -5.89 15.69 18.18
C LEU A 45 -5.05 16.88 18.68
N LYS A 46 -5.71 17.97 19.01
CA LYS A 46 -5.03 19.19 19.45
C LYS A 46 -5.06 19.27 20.97
N SER A 47 -3.90 19.45 21.58
CA SER A 47 -3.78 19.85 22.98
C SER A 47 -4.27 21.29 23.18
N ARG A 48 -4.29 21.75 24.43
CA ARG A 48 -4.65 23.14 24.78
C ARG A 48 -3.86 24.20 24.00
N ASP A 49 -2.60 23.93 23.66
CA ASP A 49 -1.73 24.83 22.89
C ASP A 49 -1.84 24.61 21.37
N LYS A 50 -2.91 23.96 20.91
CA LYS A 50 -3.09 23.48 19.53
C LYS A 50 -1.94 22.59 19.03
N ARG A 51 -1.19 21.96 19.94
CA ARG A 51 -0.11 21.03 19.58
C ARG A 51 -0.71 19.66 19.32
N THR A 52 -0.37 19.09 18.18
CA THR A 52 -0.70 17.71 17.82
C THR A 52 0.33 16.72 18.36
N PRO A 53 0.05 15.40 18.37
CA PRO A 53 1.01 14.37 18.75
C PRO A 53 2.34 14.49 18.00
N LEU A 54 2.32 14.88 16.72
CA LEU A 54 3.51 15.08 15.90
C LEU A 54 4.41 16.20 16.46
N HIS A 55 3.82 17.29 16.97
CA HIS A 55 4.57 18.36 17.60
C HIS A 55 5.31 17.86 18.85
N TYR A 56 4.67 17.02 19.69
CA TYR A 56 5.32 16.46 20.88
C TYR A 56 6.42 15.45 20.54
N ALA A 57 6.19 14.61 19.53
CA ALA A 57 7.21 13.70 19.04
C ALA A 57 8.43 14.47 18.47
N ALA A 58 8.20 15.57 17.75
CA ALA A 58 9.25 16.44 17.23
C ALA A 58 10.03 17.18 18.33
N ILE A 59 9.35 17.70 19.37
CA ILE A 59 10.00 18.32 20.53
C ILE A 59 10.96 17.35 21.23
N LYS A 60 10.57 16.07 21.31
CA LYS A 60 11.33 15.03 22.04
C LYS A 60 12.23 14.16 21.14
N GLY A 61 12.26 14.43 19.83
CA GLY A 61 13.10 13.70 18.88
C GLY A 61 12.70 12.25 18.64
N ARG A 62 11.43 11.88 18.79
CA ARG A 62 10.96 10.48 18.68
C ARG A 62 10.71 10.08 17.22
N ILE A 63 11.77 9.68 16.51
CA ILE A 63 11.75 9.43 15.06
C ILE A 63 10.76 8.32 14.68
N GLU A 64 10.69 7.23 15.44
CA GLU A 64 9.80 6.10 15.15
C GLU A 64 8.33 6.51 15.27
N VAL A 65 8.01 7.31 16.29
CA VAL A 65 6.67 7.87 16.48
C VAL A 65 6.34 8.87 15.38
N ILE A 66 7.29 9.72 14.98
CA ILE A 66 7.11 10.67 13.86
C ILE A 66 6.77 9.88 12.59
N ASN A 67 7.51 8.82 12.29
CA ASN A 67 7.26 7.98 11.12
C ASN A 67 5.85 7.39 11.13
N GLU A 68 5.41 6.83 12.25
CA GLU A 68 4.07 6.26 12.39
C GLU A 68 2.95 7.31 12.25
N LEU A 69 3.12 8.49 12.88
CA LEU A 69 2.14 9.56 12.81
C LEU A 69 1.99 10.13 11.40
N VAL A 70 3.11 10.37 10.70
CA VAL A 70 3.10 10.87 9.32
C VAL A 70 2.55 9.81 8.36
N PHE A 71 2.87 8.53 8.59
CA PHE A 71 2.31 7.42 7.81
C PHE A 71 0.80 7.28 7.99
N CYS A 72 0.30 7.47 9.22
CA CYS A 72 -1.13 7.42 9.49
C CYS A 72 -1.90 8.61 8.93
N CYS A 73 -1.31 9.80 8.94
CA CYS A 73 -1.91 11.02 8.39
C CYS A 73 -0.84 11.96 7.83
N GLU A 74 -0.80 12.06 6.49
CA GLU A 74 0.11 12.93 5.75
C GLU A 74 -0.20 14.42 5.93
N ASP A 75 -1.40 14.79 6.40
CA ASP A 75 -1.78 16.18 6.65
C ASP A 75 -1.33 16.67 8.03
N SER A 76 -0.90 15.76 8.91
CA SER A 76 -0.43 16.11 10.27
C SER A 76 0.82 16.99 10.27
N VAL A 77 1.64 16.95 9.20
CA VAL A 77 2.86 17.78 9.06
C VAL A 77 2.55 19.25 8.80
N GLU A 78 1.34 19.58 8.32
CA GLU A 78 0.93 20.95 8.02
C GLU A 78 0.36 21.69 9.23
N ASP A 79 0.00 20.94 10.27
CA ASP A 79 -0.57 21.49 11.48
C ASP A 79 0.40 22.46 12.16
N VAL A 80 -0.18 23.49 12.76
CA VAL A 80 0.56 24.56 13.43
C VAL A 80 0.06 24.73 14.86
N THR A 81 0.97 25.11 15.75
CA THR A 81 0.66 25.45 17.15
C THR A 81 -0.09 26.79 17.24
N ILE A 82 -0.50 27.17 18.45
CA ILE A 82 -1.00 28.54 18.71
C ILE A 82 -0.02 29.64 18.29
N ARG A 83 1.28 29.34 18.19
CA ARG A 83 2.33 30.26 17.76
C ARG A 83 2.63 30.20 16.25
N GLY A 84 1.82 29.52 15.47
CA GLY A 84 2.07 29.32 14.04
C GLY A 84 3.26 28.39 13.75
N GLU A 85 3.83 27.74 14.76
CA GLU A 85 4.99 26.88 14.61
C GLU A 85 4.57 25.52 14.05
N THR A 86 5.28 25.01 13.04
CA THR A 86 5.14 23.63 12.57
C THR A 86 5.99 22.67 13.40
N ALA A 87 5.82 21.36 13.22
CA ALA A 87 6.68 20.35 13.85
C ALA A 87 8.18 20.57 13.55
N LEU A 88 8.53 21.11 12.37
CA LEU A 88 9.90 21.47 12.01
C LEU A 88 10.46 22.60 12.87
N HIS A 89 9.68 23.67 13.11
CA HIS A 89 10.09 24.78 13.97
C HIS A 89 10.40 24.27 15.39
N LEU A 90 9.55 23.39 15.91
CA LEU A 90 9.73 22.83 17.26
C LEU A 90 10.94 21.89 17.36
N ALA A 91 11.20 21.08 16.33
CA ALA A 91 12.40 20.23 16.30
C ALA A 91 13.67 21.08 16.38
N VAL A 92 13.75 22.19 15.63
CA VAL A 92 14.89 23.12 15.66
C VAL A 92 14.99 23.86 17.00
N LYS A 93 13.88 24.39 17.53
CA LYS A 93 13.87 25.11 18.82
C LYS A 93 14.38 24.21 19.97
N ASN A 94 14.11 22.89 19.90
CA ASN A 94 14.52 21.88 20.90
C ASN A 94 15.80 21.10 20.54
N ASN A 95 16.58 21.56 19.55
CA ASN A 95 17.84 20.94 19.11
C ASN A 95 17.70 19.46 18.66
N GLN A 96 16.53 19.06 18.16
CA GLN A 96 16.25 17.71 17.67
C GLN A 96 16.54 17.61 16.17
N PHE A 97 17.82 17.72 15.81
CA PHE A 97 18.25 17.81 14.40
C PHE A 97 17.99 16.53 13.58
N GLU A 98 18.05 15.35 14.21
CA GLU A 98 17.73 14.08 13.53
C GLU A 98 16.24 13.98 13.20
N ALA A 99 15.37 14.33 14.16
CA ALA A 99 13.94 14.42 13.89
C ALA A 99 13.61 15.49 12.85
N PHE A 100 14.31 16.63 12.89
CA PHE A 100 14.20 17.66 11.85
C PHE A 100 14.51 17.10 10.46
N ARG A 101 15.69 16.46 10.29
CA ARG A 101 16.13 15.88 9.03
C ARG A 101 15.12 14.85 8.52
N PHE A 102 14.63 13.99 9.42
CA PHE A 102 13.65 12.97 9.09
C PHE A 102 12.31 13.58 8.62
N ILE A 103 11.81 14.61 9.31
CA ILE A 103 10.57 15.29 8.90
C ILE A 103 10.76 16.00 7.56
N VAL A 104 11.90 16.66 7.30
CA VAL A 104 12.20 17.29 5.99
C VAL A 104 12.17 16.26 4.87
N GLU A 105 12.75 15.08 5.08
CA GLU A 105 12.71 13.99 4.10
C GLU A 105 11.27 13.57 3.80
N ARG A 106 10.43 13.42 4.85
CA ARG A 106 9.02 13.08 4.68
C ARG A 106 8.21 14.17 3.99
N VAL A 107 8.41 15.43 4.35
CA VAL A 107 7.75 16.58 3.72
C VAL A 107 8.06 16.64 2.22
N ARG A 108 9.31 16.38 1.83
CA ARG A 108 9.71 16.30 0.41
C ARG A 108 9.08 15.10 -0.30
N GLN A 109 9.05 13.92 0.33
CA GLN A 109 8.36 12.74 -0.23
C GLN A 109 6.87 13.00 -0.49
N LEU A 110 6.23 13.83 0.34
CA LEU A 110 4.83 14.22 0.21
C LEU A 110 4.59 15.38 -0.77
N ASN A 111 5.64 15.95 -1.37
CA ASN A 111 5.59 17.18 -2.19
C ASN A 111 4.97 18.39 -1.45
N LYS A 112 5.20 18.51 -0.13
CA LYS A 112 4.65 19.59 0.70
C LYS A 112 5.72 20.61 1.11
N GLU A 113 6.59 21.00 0.18
CA GLU A 113 7.75 21.87 0.45
C GLU A 113 7.35 23.26 0.97
N ASP A 114 6.12 23.70 0.71
CA ASP A 114 5.54 24.95 1.25
C ASP A 114 5.64 25.04 2.79
N ILE A 115 5.67 23.90 3.48
CA ILE A 115 5.82 23.84 4.94
C ILE A 115 7.19 24.37 5.40
N LEU A 116 8.24 24.24 4.58
CA LEU A 116 9.58 24.75 4.89
C LEU A 116 9.62 26.28 4.91
N ASN A 117 8.76 26.91 4.11
CA ASN A 117 8.63 28.36 3.96
C ASN A 117 7.59 28.97 4.90
N LYS A 118 6.87 28.15 5.69
CA LYS A 118 5.96 28.67 6.72
C LYS A 118 6.74 29.45 7.76
N LYS A 119 6.20 30.61 8.13
CA LYS A 119 6.72 31.47 9.17
C LYS A 119 5.98 31.21 10.48
N ASP A 120 6.70 31.25 11.60
CA ASP A 120 6.09 31.31 12.92
C ASP A 120 5.48 32.70 13.20
N GLN A 121 4.86 32.88 14.37
CA GLN A 121 4.30 34.18 14.80
C GLN A 121 5.35 35.28 14.89
N GLU A 122 6.62 34.93 15.09
CA GLU A 122 7.72 35.89 15.10
C GLU A 122 8.19 36.25 13.67
N GLY A 123 7.59 35.65 12.64
CA GLY A 123 7.94 35.87 11.23
C GLY A 123 9.15 35.07 10.77
N ASN A 124 9.70 34.20 11.62
CA ASN A 124 10.90 33.43 11.33
C ASN A 124 10.54 32.15 10.58
N THR A 125 11.28 31.87 9.53
CA THR A 125 11.28 30.57 8.86
C THR A 125 12.12 29.56 9.63
N VAL A 126 11.89 28.28 9.37
CA VAL A 126 12.70 27.18 9.90
C VAL A 126 14.20 27.35 9.61
N VAL A 127 14.54 27.88 8.43
CA VAL A 127 15.93 28.11 8.02
C VAL A 127 16.55 29.25 8.83
N GLU A 128 15.82 30.35 9.06
CA GLU A 128 16.28 31.46 9.90
C GLU A 128 16.50 31.01 11.35
N LEU A 129 15.62 30.17 11.88
CA LEU A 129 15.80 29.56 13.22
C LEU A 129 17.03 28.65 13.30
N LEU A 130 17.36 27.94 12.21
CA LEU A 130 18.59 27.16 12.13
C LEU A 130 19.83 28.05 12.12
N LEU A 131 19.81 29.18 11.42
CA LEU A 131 20.95 30.11 11.37
C LEU A 131 21.26 30.74 12.74
N GLY A 132 20.25 30.88 13.61
CA GLY A 132 20.41 31.35 14.99
C GLY A 132 20.95 30.32 15.98
N LYS A 133 21.23 29.08 15.56
CA LYS A 133 21.71 27.97 16.41
C LYS A 133 23.17 27.61 16.10
N ASP A 134 23.83 26.90 17.02
CA ASP A 134 25.25 26.55 16.96
C ASP A 134 25.70 26.03 15.58
N ALA A 135 26.72 26.69 15.01
CA ALA A 135 27.15 26.54 13.62
C ALA A 135 27.56 25.10 13.21
N SER A 136 28.00 24.28 14.16
CA SER A 136 28.48 22.92 13.88
C SER A 136 27.34 21.95 13.52
N SER A 137 26.18 22.06 14.18
CA SER A 137 25.03 21.18 13.91
C SER A 137 24.21 21.67 12.71
N THR A 138 24.14 22.99 12.51
CA THR A 138 23.34 23.63 11.47
C THR A 138 23.98 23.51 10.09
N THR A 139 25.30 23.56 9.98
CA THR A 139 26.02 23.32 8.71
C THR A 139 25.79 21.92 8.17
N ALA A 140 25.79 20.88 9.02
CA ALA A 140 25.49 19.51 8.59
C ALA A 140 24.06 19.37 8.06
N VAL A 141 23.10 19.98 8.76
CA VAL A 141 21.68 19.98 8.39
C VAL A 141 21.43 20.78 7.10
N VAL A 142 22.01 21.97 6.97
CA VAL A 142 21.90 22.82 5.76
C VAL A 142 22.60 22.18 4.57
N ASN A 143 23.76 21.55 4.76
CA ASN A 143 24.44 20.80 3.71
C ASN A 143 23.62 19.58 3.27
N ALA A 144 22.93 18.90 4.19
CA ALA A 144 22.00 17.83 3.84
C ALA A 144 20.79 18.38 3.04
N MET A 145 20.21 19.51 3.46
CA MET A 145 19.12 20.17 2.72
C MET A 145 19.55 20.58 1.31
N ASN A 146 20.77 21.14 1.16
CA ASN A 146 21.35 21.59 -0.10
C ASN A 146 21.82 20.46 -1.03
N LYS A 147 22.38 19.37 -0.47
CA LYS A 147 22.79 18.19 -1.25
C LYS A 147 21.59 17.56 -1.94
N THR A 148 20.47 17.45 -1.24
CA THR A 148 19.21 16.97 -1.83
C THR A 148 18.66 17.95 -2.87
N ARG A 149 18.72 19.27 -2.61
CA ARG A 149 18.32 20.30 -3.59
C ARG A 149 19.13 20.21 -4.88
N ARG A 150 20.46 20.07 -4.80
CA ARG A 150 21.34 19.89 -5.98
C ARG A 150 21.06 18.60 -6.73
N ALA A 151 20.78 17.49 -6.03
CA ALA A 151 20.39 16.24 -6.67
C ALA A 151 19.07 16.41 -7.46
N GLN A 152 18.16 17.24 -6.95
CA GLN A 152 16.89 17.57 -7.59
C GLN A 152 17.04 18.53 -8.77
N GLU A 153 17.91 19.53 -8.66
CA GLU A 153 18.27 20.44 -9.77
C GLU A 153 18.99 19.70 -10.92
N LEU A 154 19.89 18.77 -10.58
CA LEU A 154 20.53 17.90 -11.57
C LEU A 154 19.49 17.00 -12.25
N ALA A 155 18.54 16.43 -11.50
CA ALA A 155 17.46 15.66 -12.08
C ALA A 155 16.56 16.49 -13.02
N GLN A 156 16.23 17.73 -12.64
CA GLN A 156 15.46 18.66 -13.47
C GLN A 156 16.24 19.10 -14.72
N SER A 157 17.55 19.34 -14.60
CA SER A 157 18.39 19.66 -15.76
C SER A 157 18.53 18.47 -16.73
N LEU A 158 18.59 17.24 -16.20
CA LEU A 158 18.59 16.04 -17.02
C LEU A 158 17.26 15.87 -17.75
N ASP A 159 16.13 16.19 -17.11
CA ASP A 159 14.82 16.19 -17.78
C ASP A 159 14.76 17.21 -18.91
N GLN A 160 15.31 18.42 -18.69
CA GLN A 160 15.34 19.47 -19.71
C GLN A 160 16.22 19.08 -20.90
N VAL A 161 17.37 18.44 -20.66
CA VAL A 161 18.24 17.91 -21.72
C VAL A 161 17.52 16.79 -22.47
N LEU A 162 16.84 15.89 -21.76
CA LEU A 162 16.09 14.79 -22.37
C LEU A 162 14.93 15.32 -23.26
N GLU A 163 14.22 16.34 -22.79
CA GLU A 163 13.10 16.97 -23.51
C GLU A 163 13.57 17.74 -24.75
N ASN A 164 14.72 18.42 -24.66
CA ASN A 164 15.35 19.06 -25.81
C ASN A 164 15.81 18.03 -26.86
N SER A 165 16.41 16.90 -26.43
CA SER A 165 16.78 15.81 -27.34
C SER A 165 15.57 15.13 -27.99
N ILE A 166 14.43 15.05 -27.31
CA ILE A 166 13.17 14.54 -27.88
C ILE A 166 12.62 15.51 -28.93
N ASN A 167 12.63 16.82 -28.65
CA ASN A 167 12.13 17.84 -29.57
C ASN A 167 12.96 17.95 -30.86
N GLU A 168 14.27 17.76 -30.76
CA GLU A 168 15.18 17.68 -31.92
C GLU A 168 14.88 16.43 -32.78
N ALA A 169 14.48 15.32 -32.16
CA ALA A 169 14.08 14.08 -32.86
C ALA A 169 12.66 14.12 -33.46
N THR A 170 11.75 14.95 -32.95
CA THR A 170 10.35 15.06 -33.44
C THR A 170 10.14 16.03 -34.60
N SER A 171 11.18 16.71 -35.10
CA SER A 171 11.02 17.65 -36.22
C SER A 171 10.80 16.99 -37.59
N GLU A 172 10.84 15.65 -37.69
CA GLU A 172 10.74 14.96 -38.99
C GLU A 172 9.57 13.97 -39.16
N VAL A 173 8.67 13.80 -38.19
CA VAL A 173 7.60 12.80 -38.32
C VAL A 173 6.27 13.29 -37.76
N THR A 174 5.39 13.75 -38.65
CA THR A 174 3.97 13.93 -38.39
C THR A 174 3.30 12.55 -38.28
N ILE A 175 3.01 12.08 -37.07
CA ILE A 175 2.12 10.92 -36.87
C ILE A 175 0.88 11.33 -36.09
N THR A 176 -0.24 11.10 -36.77
CA THR A 176 -1.61 11.03 -36.28
C THR A 176 -1.72 10.24 -34.97
N GLU A 177 -2.35 10.85 -33.94
CA GLU A 177 -2.54 10.23 -32.63
C GLU A 177 -3.20 8.85 -32.72
N SER A 178 -2.54 7.85 -32.13
CA SER A 178 -2.99 6.47 -32.16
C SER A 178 -4.23 6.24 -31.27
N PRO A 179 -5.14 5.31 -31.62
CA PRO A 179 -6.28 4.95 -30.76
C PRO A 179 -5.88 4.48 -29.35
N LEU A 180 -4.65 3.99 -29.19
CA LEU A 180 -4.12 3.46 -27.95
C LEU A 180 -3.82 4.58 -26.94
N ASP A 181 -3.36 5.74 -27.41
CA ASP A 181 -3.10 6.90 -26.52
C ASP A 181 -4.40 7.45 -25.92
N ARG A 182 -5.49 7.46 -26.69
CA ARG A 182 -6.84 7.80 -26.20
C ARG A 182 -7.35 6.81 -25.16
N LEU A 183 -7.08 5.51 -25.36
CA LEU A 183 -7.49 4.48 -24.41
C LEU A 183 -6.69 4.58 -23.11
N VAL A 184 -5.39 4.84 -23.19
CA VAL A 184 -4.54 5.06 -22.01
C VAL A 184 -4.96 6.31 -21.26
N GLU A 185 -5.36 7.38 -21.95
CA GLU A 185 -5.89 8.60 -21.32
C GLU A 185 -7.27 8.38 -20.69
N PHE A 186 -8.11 7.50 -21.26
CA PHE A 186 -9.36 7.05 -20.64
C PHE A 186 -9.12 6.23 -19.37
N PHE A 187 -8.06 5.41 -19.33
CA PHE A 187 -7.67 4.63 -18.14
C PHE A 187 -6.75 5.39 -17.17
N LYS A 188 -6.36 6.63 -17.46
CA LYS A 188 -5.65 7.46 -16.48
C LYS A 188 -6.61 7.82 -15.36
N PHE A 189 -6.41 7.16 -14.22
CA PHE A 189 -7.00 7.50 -12.94
C PHE A 189 -6.77 8.99 -12.63
N GLN A 190 -7.81 9.83 -12.80
CA GLN A 190 -7.75 11.26 -12.49
C GLN A 190 -7.75 11.44 -10.97
N ARG A 191 -6.55 11.53 -10.40
CA ARG A 191 -6.22 11.66 -8.97
C ARG A 191 -6.71 12.97 -8.33
N GLY A 192 -7.98 13.30 -8.48
CA GLY A 192 -8.61 14.51 -7.92
C GLY A 192 -10.11 14.66 -8.18
N ARG A 193 -10.77 13.73 -8.89
CA ARG A 193 -12.20 13.84 -9.21
C ARG A 193 -13.12 12.92 -8.39
N GLU A 194 -12.57 11.81 -7.88
CA GLU A 194 -13.32 10.86 -7.05
C GLU A 194 -12.86 10.97 -5.59
N SER A 195 -13.82 11.00 -4.66
CA SER A 195 -13.51 10.93 -3.24
C SER A 195 -12.71 9.63 -2.98
N PRO A 196 -11.66 9.65 -2.15
CA PRO A 196 -10.92 8.44 -1.80
C PRO A 196 -11.82 7.34 -1.19
N SER A 197 -13.04 7.69 -0.75
CA SER A 197 -14.07 6.72 -0.33
C SER A 197 -14.78 6.02 -1.49
N ASP A 198 -15.02 6.71 -2.62
CA ASP A 198 -15.71 6.16 -3.79
C ASP A 198 -14.81 5.15 -4.52
N ALA A 199 -13.54 5.50 -4.71
CA ALA A 199 -12.54 4.61 -5.30
C ALA A 199 -12.33 3.35 -4.44
N ARG A 200 -12.31 3.48 -3.10
CA ARG A 200 -12.23 2.32 -2.19
C ARG A 200 -13.46 1.42 -2.32
N THR A 201 -14.65 2.00 -2.44
CA THR A 201 -15.91 1.25 -2.58
C THR A 201 -15.95 0.51 -3.91
N ALA A 202 -15.62 1.16 -5.02
CA ALA A 202 -15.54 0.54 -6.34
C ALA A 202 -14.50 -0.58 -6.38
N LEU A 203 -13.30 -0.35 -5.86
CA LEU A 203 -12.25 -1.37 -5.78
C LEU A 203 -12.63 -2.54 -4.89
N LEU A 204 -13.37 -2.30 -3.79
CA LEU A 204 -13.86 -3.38 -2.92
C LEU A 204 -14.86 -4.27 -3.66
N VAL A 205 -15.79 -3.68 -4.42
CA VAL A 205 -16.74 -4.43 -5.25
C VAL A 205 -16.00 -5.28 -6.28
N ILE A 206 -15.03 -4.70 -6.99
CA ILE A 206 -14.21 -5.44 -7.97
C ILE A 206 -13.45 -6.58 -7.28
N ALA A 207 -12.86 -6.35 -6.11
CA ALA A 207 -12.16 -7.37 -5.34
C ALA A 207 -13.07 -8.56 -4.99
N VAL A 208 -14.27 -8.26 -4.48
CA VAL A 208 -15.25 -9.27 -4.08
C VAL A 208 -15.75 -10.06 -5.30
N LEU A 209 -15.96 -9.41 -6.44
CA LEU A 209 -16.36 -10.10 -7.68
C LEU A 209 -15.26 -11.05 -8.18
N ILE A 210 -14.00 -10.60 -8.17
CA ILE A 210 -12.86 -11.46 -8.55
C ILE A 210 -12.74 -12.64 -7.57
N ALA A 211 -12.84 -12.39 -6.26
CA ALA A 211 -12.79 -13.44 -5.24
C ALA A 211 -13.90 -14.48 -5.45
N THR A 212 -15.12 -14.01 -5.71
CA THR A 212 -16.28 -14.88 -5.94
C THR A 212 -16.11 -15.71 -7.21
N ALA A 213 -15.76 -15.08 -8.33
CA ALA A 213 -15.57 -15.77 -9.60
C ALA A 213 -14.45 -16.80 -9.54
N THR A 214 -13.33 -16.46 -8.90
CA THR A 214 -12.19 -17.37 -8.74
C THR A 214 -12.48 -18.51 -7.77
N TYR A 215 -13.19 -18.26 -6.66
CA TYR A 215 -13.62 -19.31 -5.73
C TYR A 215 -14.51 -20.35 -6.44
N GLN A 216 -15.52 -19.89 -7.19
CA GLN A 216 -16.42 -20.78 -7.94
C GLN A 216 -15.67 -21.59 -9.01
N ALA A 217 -14.82 -20.92 -9.79
CA ALA A 217 -14.01 -21.58 -10.82
C ALA A 217 -13.01 -22.59 -10.22
N GLY A 218 -12.47 -22.32 -9.02
CA GLY A 218 -11.58 -23.26 -8.32
C GLY A 218 -12.28 -24.53 -7.86
N LEU A 219 -13.55 -24.43 -7.42
CA LEU A 219 -14.37 -25.59 -7.05
C LEU A 219 -14.85 -26.41 -8.24
N SER A 220 -15.05 -25.75 -9.38
CA SER A 220 -15.53 -26.35 -10.62
C SER A 220 -14.53 -26.13 -11.75
N PRO A 221 -13.41 -26.88 -11.75
CA PRO A 221 -12.43 -26.78 -12.83
C PRO A 221 -13.08 -27.14 -14.18
N PRO A 222 -12.53 -26.66 -15.31
CA PRO A 222 -13.06 -26.97 -16.62
C PRO A 222 -13.18 -28.48 -16.84
N GLY A 223 -14.35 -28.95 -17.27
CA GLY A 223 -14.62 -30.38 -17.41
C GLY A 223 -15.07 -31.09 -16.12
N GLY A 224 -15.13 -30.38 -14.99
CA GLY A 224 -15.74 -30.86 -13.74
C GLY A 224 -14.86 -31.78 -12.90
N VAL A 225 -15.49 -32.35 -11.87
CA VAL A 225 -14.91 -33.34 -10.97
C VAL A 225 -15.68 -34.66 -11.09
N TRP A 226 -14.99 -35.78 -10.88
CA TRP A 226 -15.63 -37.09 -10.84
C TRP A 226 -16.64 -37.16 -9.68
N GLN A 227 -17.84 -37.67 -9.96
CA GLN A 227 -18.90 -37.82 -8.96
C GLN A 227 -18.83 -39.16 -8.21
N ASP A 228 -18.18 -40.16 -8.80
CA ASP A 228 -18.05 -41.51 -8.29
C ASP A 228 -16.60 -42.01 -8.30
N ASP A 229 -16.33 -43.03 -7.49
CA ASP A 229 -15.07 -43.77 -7.53
C ASP A 229 -15.15 -44.84 -8.63
N GLY A 230 -14.17 -44.88 -9.54
CA GLY A 230 -14.22 -45.77 -10.68
C GLY A 230 -12.86 -46.32 -11.14
N LYS A 231 -12.93 -47.44 -11.86
CA LYS A 231 -11.83 -47.93 -12.71
C LYS A 231 -12.25 -47.74 -14.17
N PRO A 232 -11.35 -47.36 -15.08
CA PRO A 232 -11.67 -47.36 -16.49
C PRO A 232 -12.12 -48.76 -16.91
N PRO A 233 -13.14 -48.89 -17.77
CA PRO A 233 -13.64 -50.20 -18.20
C PRO A 233 -12.50 -50.95 -18.90
N THR A 234 -12.07 -52.06 -18.28
CA THR A 234 -11.20 -53.02 -18.94
C THR A 234 -12.06 -53.81 -19.91
N GLU A 235 -11.91 -53.56 -21.21
CA GLU A 235 -12.45 -54.47 -22.23
C GLU A 235 -11.85 -55.86 -21.98
N SER A 236 -12.73 -56.81 -21.71
CA SER A 236 -12.38 -58.21 -21.53
C SER A 236 -11.83 -58.77 -22.85
N SER A 237 -10.54 -59.11 -22.89
CA SER A 237 -10.04 -60.35 -23.51
C SER A 237 -8.53 -60.55 -23.27
N ASN A 238 -8.24 -61.60 -22.50
CA ASN A 238 -7.05 -62.46 -22.49
C ASN A 238 -5.74 -61.93 -23.12
N SER A 239 -4.74 -61.65 -22.28
CA SER A 239 -3.40 -62.27 -22.40
C SER A 239 -2.47 -61.82 -21.26
N ASN A 240 -1.52 -62.71 -20.98
CA ASN A 240 -0.59 -62.70 -19.86
C ASN A 240 0.38 -61.50 -19.86
N HIS A 241 0.80 -61.13 -18.65
CA HIS A 241 1.97 -60.30 -18.31
C HIS A 241 2.07 -58.90 -18.96
N ASN A 242 1.48 -57.92 -18.29
CA ASN A 242 2.20 -56.88 -17.56
C ASN A 242 1.15 -56.00 -16.89
N ALA A 243 1.16 -55.94 -15.55
CA ALA A 243 0.27 -55.09 -14.78
C ALA A 243 0.62 -53.62 -15.04
N SER A 244 0.16 -53.07 -16.15
CA SER A 244 0.10 -51.64 -16.36
C SER A 244 -0.95 -51.09 -15.39
N THR A 245 -0.49 -50.21 -14.50
CA THR A 245 -1.28 -49.49 -13.50
C THR A 245 -2.51 -48.83 -14.14
N SER A 246 -3.65 -49.52 -14.11
CA SER A 246 -4.95 -48.94 -14.44
C SER A 246 -5.22 -47.79 -13.45
N SER A 247 -5.29 -46.55 -13.96
CA SER A 247 -5.48 -45.37 -13.12
C SER A 247 -6.90 -45.36 -12.55
N ARG A 248 -7.03 -45.81 -11.31
CA ARG A 248 -8.25 -45.61 -10.50
C ARG A 248 -8.43 -44.10 -10.30
N TYR A 249 -9.61 -43.57 -10.64
CA TYR A 249 -10.02 -42.22 -10.26
C TYR A 249 -10.94 -42.29 -9.04
N SER A 250 -10.94 -41.21 -8.26
CA SER A 250 -11.74 -41.10 -7.04
C SER A 250 -12.64 -39.88 -7.13
N ALA A 251 -13.80 -39.95 -6.48
CA ALA A 251 -14.75 -38.86 -6.39
C ALA A 251 -14.07 -37.58 -5.86
N GLY A 252 -14.41 -36.44 -6.45
CA GLY A 252 -13.80 -35.14 -6.16
C GLY A 252 -12.55 -34.82 -6.97
N LEU A 253 -11.93 -35.78 -7.66
CA LEU A 253 -10.76 -35.52 -8.52
C LEU A 253 -11.16 -34.75 -9.79
N ALA A 254 -10.37 -33.76 -10.19
CA ALA A 254 -10.60 -33.03 -11.44
C ALA A 254 -10.45 -33.93 -12.68
N ILE A 255 -11.46 -33.90 -13.55
CA ILE A 255 -11.43 -34.59 -14.84
C ILE A 255 -10.32 -34.00 -15.72
N LEU A 256 -10.15 -32.68 -15.74
CA LEU A 256 -9.09 -32.02 -16.51
C LEU A 256 -7.70 -32.51 -16.14
N SER A 257 -7.44 -32.77 -14.85
CA SER A 257 -6.14 -33.26 -14.40
C SER A 257 -5.79 -34.63 -14.98
N THR A 258 -6.79 -35.44 -15.35
CA THR A 258 -6.57 -36.76 -15.95
C THR A 258 -6.36 -36.70 -17.47
N LYS A 259 -6.92 -35.69 -18.15
CA LYS A 259 -6.76 -35.48 -19.60
C LYS A 259 -5.48 -34.72 -19.94
N ASP A 260 -5.27 -33.58 -19.27
CA ASP A 260 -4.07 -32.75 -19.44
C ASP A 260 -3.67 -32.11 -18.10
N ALA A 261 -2.66 -32.72 -17.48
CA ALA A 261 -2.11 -32.26 -16.22
C ALA A 261 -1.39 -30.89 -16.32
N ILE A 262 -0.97 -30.45 -17.51
CA ILE A 262 -0.31 -29.15 -17.68
C ILE A 262 -1.37 -28.04 -17.68
N SER A 263 -2.39 -28.16 -18.53
CA SER A 263 -3.50 -27.19 -18.56
C SER A 263 -4.21 -27.08 -17.21
N PHE A 264 -4.42 -28.20 -16.52
CA PHE A 264 -4.99 -28.18 -15.16
C PHE A 264 -4.12 -27.39 -14.18
N ARG A 265 -2.80 -27.62 -14.18
CA ARG A 265 -1.87 -26.89 -13.28
C ARG A 265 -1.82 -25.41 -13.60
N LEU A 266 -1.79 -25.02 -14.88
CA LEU A 266 -1.81 -23.61 -15.28
C LEU A 266 -3.12 -22.93 -14.86
N PHE A 267 -4.25 -23.57 -15.12
CA PHE A 267 -5.56 -23.09 -14.68
C PHE A 267 -5.58 -22.84 -13.17
N LEU A 268 -5.18 -23.85 -12.39
CA LEU A 268 -5.21 -23.79 -10.93
C LEU A 268 -4.25 -22.73 -10.38
N LEU A 269 -3.08 -22.56 -11.00
CA LEU A 269 -2.08 -21.55 -10.63
C LEU A 269 -2.64 -20.13 -10.78
N PHE A 270 -3.12 -19.77 -11.97
CA PHE A 270 -3.62 -18.41 -12.24
C PHE A 270 -4.93 -18.12 -11.50
N ASN A 271 -5.81 -19.12 -11.36
CA ASN A 271 -7.03 -19.00 -10.59
C ASN A 271 -6.73 -18.72 -9.10
N SER A 272 -5.80 -19.48 -8.51
CA SER A 272 -5.36 -19.28 -7.13
C SER A 272 -4.66 -17.93 -6.93
N ALA A 273 -3.84 -17.51 -7.89
CA ALA A 273 -3.19 -16.20 -7.86
C ALA A 273 -4.22 -15.06 -7.82
N GLY A 274 -5.25 -15.13 -8.67
CA GLY A 274 -6.35 -14.16 -8.69
C GLY A 274 -7.13 -14.16 -7.37
N PHE A 275 -7.46 -15.35 -6.85
CA PHE A 275 -8.17 -15.50 -5.59
C PHE A 275 -7.41 -14.89 -4.41
N TYR A 276 -6.16 -15.29 -4.17
CA TYR A 276 -5.39 -14.75 -3.05
C TYR A 276 -5.04 -13.26 -3.21
N THR A 277 -4.86 -12.78 -4.44
CA THR A 277 -4.66 -11.34 -4.69
C THR A 277 -5.91 -10.54 -4.34
N SER A 278 -7.09 -11.08 -4.68
CA SER A 278 -8.36 -10.44 -4.33
C SER A 278 -8.61 -10.43 -2.81
N LEU A 279 -8.32 -11.52 -2.09
CA LEU A 279 -8.41 -11.55 -0.63
C LEU A 279 -7.45 -10.56 0.03
N PHE A 280 -6.22 -10.46 -0.48
CA PHE A 280 -5.24 -9.46 -0.03
C PHE A 280 -5.72 -8.02 -0.30
N MET A 281 -6.35 -7.78 -1.45
CA MET A 281 -6.93 -6.47 -1.79
C MET A 281 -8.10 -6.12 -0.86
N ILE A 282 -9.01 -7.06 -0.58
CA ILE A 282 -10.11 -6.89 0.39
C ILE A 282 -9.54 -6.54 1.77
N ARG A 283 -8.50 -7.25 2.22
CA ARG A 283 -7.82 -6.98 3.49
C ARG A 283 -7.27 -5.55 3.57
N ILE A 284 -6.61 -5.06 2.52
CA ILE A 284 -6.09 -3.69 2.48
C ILE A 284 -7.23 -2.67 2.53
N LEU A 285 -8.26 -2.86 1.71
CA LEU A 285 -9.37 -1.90 1.58
C LEU A 285 -10.24 -1.84 2.85
N THR A 286 -10.23 -2.89 3.67
CA THR A 286 -11.04 -2.98 4.89
C THR A 286 -10.29 -2.60 6.18
N CYS A 287 -9.01 -2.19 6.08
CA CYS A 287 -8.16 -1.80 7.22
C CYS A 287 -8.71 -0.66 8.11
N GLY A 288 -9.75 0.07 7.66
CA GLY A 288 -10.37 1.20 8.38
C GLY A 288 -11.73 0.92 9.00
N PHE A 289 -12.26 -0.31 8.94
CA PHE A 289 -13.61 -0.62 9.43
C PHE A 289 -13.63 -1.04 10.91
N PRO A 290 -14.67 -0.66 11.68
CA PRO A 290 -14.79 -1.00 13.10
C PRO A 290 -14.98 -2.52 13.35
N LEU A 291 -15.47 -3.29 12.38
CA LEU A 291 -15.65 -4.76 12.45
C LEU A 291 -14.52 -5.56 11.80
N ARG A 292 -13.30 -5.02 11.80
CA ARG A 292 -12.16 -5.60 11.07
C ARG A 292 -11.84 -7.05 11.50
N LEU A 293 -11.91 -7.37 12.79
CA LEU A 293 -11.53 -8.70 13.28
C LEU A 293 -12.47 -9.80 12.76
N GLU A 294 -13.78 -9.56 12.80
CA GLU A 294 -14.78 -10.50 12.28
C GLU A 294 -14.58 -10.75 10.78
N LEU A 295 -14.33 -9.67 10.02
CA LEU A 295 -14.10 -9.77 8.59
C LEU A 295 -12.79 -10.46 8.24
N GLU A 296 -11.71 -10.21 9.00
CA GLU A 296 -10.42 -10.89 8.80
C GLU A 296 -10.55 -12.39 9.11
N ILE A 297 -11.29 -12.79 10.14
CA ILE A 297 -11.58 -14.20 10.42
C ILE A 297 -12.32 -14.84 9.25
N CYS A 298 -13.32 -14.16 8.68
CA CYS A 298 -14.03 -14.65 7.50
C CYS A 298 -13.11 -14.81 6.27
N ILE A 299 -12.19 -13.86 6.05
CA ILE A 299 -11.22 -13.94 4.94
C ILE A 299 -10.25 -15.11 5.14
N TRP A 300 -9.75 -15.33 6.36
CA TRP A 300 -8.91 -16.48 6.68
C TRP A 300 -9.65 -17.80 6.52
N ALA A 301 -10.90 -17.86 7.00
CA ALA A 301 -11.76 -19.03 6.83
C ALA A 301 -12.00 -19.34 5.36
N MET A 302 -12.29 -18.33 4.53
CA MET A 302 -12.49 -18.49 3.09
C MET A 302 -11.22 -18.95 2.35
N GLY A 303 -10.05 -18.42 2.73
CA GLY A 303 -8.77 -18.88 2.19
C GLY A 303 -8.47 -20.33 2.57
N PHE A 304 -8.80 -20.71 3.80
CA PHE A 304 -8.65 -22.08 4.29
C PHE A 304 -9.59 -23.05 3.55
N THR A 305 -10.88 -22.72 3.41
CA THR A 305 -11.83 -23.58 2.69
C THR A 305 -11.43 -23.76 1.23
N TYR A 306 -11.00 -22.68 0.55
CA TYR A 306 -10.47 -22.75 -0.81
C TYR A 306 -9.25 -23.67 -0.92
N SER A 307 -8.29 -23.53 0.01
CA SER A 307 -7.10 -24.40 0.09
C SER A 307 -7.47 -25.88 0.24
N THR A 308 -8.39 -26.17 1.16
CA THR A 308 -8.85 -27.55 1.39
C THR A 308 -9.57 -28.11 0.17
N ALA A 309 -10.36 -27.32 -0.55
CA ALA A 309 -11.02 -27.77 -1.77
C ALA A 309 -10.01 -28.09 -2.88
N ILE A 310 -9.01 -27.23 -3.12
CA ILE A 310 -7.96 -27.50 -4.11
C ILE A 310 -7.20 -28.80 -3.80
N LEU A 311 -6.92 -29.06 -2.52
CA LEU A 311 -6.25 -30.29 -2.08
C LEU A 311 -7.06 -31.55 -2.42
N THR A 312 -8.40 -31.46 -2.40
CA THR A 312 -9.27 -32.60 -2.74
C THR A 312 -9.38 -32.82 -4.25
N ILE A 313 -9.28 -31.75 -5.04
CA ILE A 313 -9.51 -31.77 -6.50
C ILE A 313 -8.24 -32.18 -7.28
N THR A 314 -7.05 -31.91 -6.73
CA THR A 314 -5.76 -32.23 -7.37
C THR A 314 -5.36 -33.70 -7.13
N PRO A 315 -4.71 -34.38 -8.09
CA PRO A 315 -4.22 -35.74 -7.92
C PRO A 315 -3.24 -35.87 -6.75
N LYS A 316 -3.38 -36.95 -5.99
CA LYS A 316 -2.52 -37.32 -4.83
C LYS A 316 -1.12 -37.81 -5.24
N SER A 317 -0.63 -37.44 -6.42
CA SER A 317 0.73 -37.75 -6.85
C SER A 317 1.74 -36.85 -6.12
N LEU A 318 3.00 -37.28 -5.99
CA LEU A 318 4.04 -36.48 -5.36
C LEU A 318 4.16 -35.08 -6.00
N SER A 319 4.06 -35.00 -7.33
CA SER A 319 4.08 -33.73 -8.07
C SER A 319 2.85 -32.86 -7.78
N GLY A 320 1.66 -33.46 -7.64
CA GLY A 320 0.44 -32.76 -7.26
C GLY A 320 0.47 -32.23 -5.82
N ILE A 321 1.00 -33.02 -4.88
CA ILE A 321 1.19 -32.61 -3.49
C ILE A 321 2.16 -31.43 -3.39
N LEU A 322 3.33 -31.51 -4.04
CA LEU A 322 4.29 -30.41 -4.08
C LEU A 322 3.69 -29.13 -4.69
N PHE A 323 2.94 -29.27 -5.78
CA PHE A 323 2.25 -28.15 -6.42
C PHE A 323 1.20 -27.50 -5.50
N ASN A 324 0.42 -28.29 -4.78
CA ASN A 324 -0.54 -27.77 -3.80
C ASN A 324 0.14 -27.08 -2.62
N VAL A 325 1.26 -27.60 -2.13
CA VAL A 325 2.05 -26.94 -1.07
C VAL A 325 2.49 -25.54 -1.51
N VAL A 326 2.87 -25.38 -2.79
CA VAL A 326 3.17 -24.05 -3.35
C VAL A 326 1.92 -23.17 -3.32
N ILE A 327 0.76 -23.65 -3.76
CA ILE A 327 -0.49 -22.86 -3.74
C ILE A 327 -0.88 -22.44 -2.33
N VAL A 328 -0.86 -23.37 -1.37
CA VAL A 328 -1.37 -23.15 -0.01
C VAL A 328 -0.39 -22.40 0.88
N ALA A 329 0.92 -22.65 0.76
CA ALA A 329 1.92 -22.01 1.62
C ALA A 329 2.56 -20.77 0.99
N VAL A 330 2.82 -20.79 -0.33
CA VAL A 330 3.58 -19.71 -0.98
C VAL A 330 2.69 -18.52 -1.30
N PHE A 331 1.51 -18.69 -1.91
CA PHE A 331 0.70 -17.54 -2.33
C PHE A 331 0.24 -16.62 -1.18
N PRO A 332 -0.24 -17.13 -0.04
CA PRO A 332 -0.65 -16.28 1.09
C PRO A 332 0.50 -15.44 1.67
N ILE A 333 1.75 -15.91 1.54
CA ILE A 333 2.96 -15.24 2.06
C ILE A 333 3.60 -14.37 0.98
N ALA A 334 3.68 -14.87 -0.25
CA ALA A 334 4.36 -14.24 -1.37
C ALA A 334 3.58 -13.02 -1.88
N ILE A 335 2.25 -13.03 -1.88
CA ILE A 335 1.47 -11.87 -2.37
C ILE A 335 1.70 -10.62 -1.51
N PRO A 336 1.64 -10.67 -0.16
CA PRO A 336 2.00 -9.53 0.67
C PRO A 336 3.45 -9.04 0.46
N LEU A 337 4.40 -9.98 0.32
CA LEU A 337 5.80 -9.65 0.08
C LEU A 337 6.02 -9.03 -1.29
N PHE A 338 5.38 -9.59 -2.33
CA PHE A 338 5.40 -9.07 -3.68
C PHE A 338 4.74 -7.70 -3.74
N ALA A 339 3.63 -7.47 -3.06
CA ALA A 339 2.99 -6.16 -2.98
C ALA A 339 3.90 -5.12 -2.30
N LYS A 340 4.60 -5.51 -1.22
CA LYS A 340 5.60 -4.66 -0.56
C LYS A 340 6.79 -4.37 -1.49
N TRP A 341 7.32 -5.40 -2.14
CA TRP A 341 8.42 -5.29 -3.09
C TRP A 341 8.04 -4.45 -4.32
N TRP A 342 6.84 -4.66 -4.86
CA TRP A 342 6.27 -3.92 -5.98
C TRP A 342 6.04 -2.47 -5.62
N ARG A 343 5.58 -2.17 -4.40
CA ARG A 343 5.49 -0.79 -3.91
C ARG A 343 6.87 -0.13 -3.88
N VAL A 344 7.88 -0.81 -3.33
CA VAL A 344 9.27 -0.31 -3.32
C VAL A 344 9.84 -0.16 -4.75
N LEU A 345 9.47 -1.04 -5.68
CA LEU A 345 9.89 -0.97 -7.08
C LEU A 345 9.20 0.20 -7.80
N MET A 346 7.92 0.42 -7.54
CA MET A 346 7.14 1.55 -8.07
C MET A 346 7.59 2.88 -7.44
N GLU A 347 8.07 2.86 -6.19
CA GLU A 347 8.74 4.01 -5.55
C GLU A 347 10.14 4.27 -6.16
N LYS A 348 10.81 3.24 -6.70
CA LYS A 348 12.12 3.36 -7.37
C LYS A 348 12.06 3.65 -8.87
N LYS A 349 10.93 3.38 -9.54
CA LYS A 349 10.73 3.75 -10.95
C LYS A 349 9.97 5.09 -11.01
N PRO A 350 10.59 6.18 -11.48
CA PRO A 350 9.83 7.37 -11.82
C PRO A 350 8.93 6.97 -12.99
N TRP A 351 7.63 6.82 -12.77
CA TRP A 351 6.64 6.87 -13.83
C TRP A 351 6.56 8.32 -14.33
N LYS A 352 7.64 8.78 -14.96
CA LYS A 352 7.63 9.88 -15.92
C LYS A 352 7.33 9.25 -17.27
N CYS A 353 6.07 8.96 -17.51
CA CYS A 353 5.51 8.89 -18.85
C CYS A 353 3.99 8.91 -18.70
N LEU A 354 3.37 9.87 -19.37
CA LEU A 354 1.93 10.10 -19.46
C LEU A 354 1.25 10.69 -18.21
N GLY A 355 1.65 11.90 -17.81
CA GLY A 355 0.89 12.73 -16.86
C GLY A 355 0.83 14.22 -17.19
N ASN A 356 1.70 14.74 -18.06
CA ASN A 356 1.75 16.16 -18.38
C ASN A 356 0.95 16.50 -19.64
N ARG A 357 -0.37 16.52 -19.49
CA ARG A 357 -1.22 17.46 -20.22
C ARG A 357 -2.50 17.61 -19.42
N ILE A 358 -2.74 18.83 -18.94
CA ILE A 358 -4.00 19.53 -18.63
C ILE A 358 -3.67 20.52 -17.50
N HIS A 359 -3.04 21.65 -17.85
CA HIS A 359 -3.19 22.85 -17.05
C HIS A 359 -4.34 23.68 -17.65
N PHE A 360 -5.33 23.87 -16.81
CA PHE A 360 -6.52 24.67 -16.98
C PHE A 360 -6.16 26.10 -17.38
N ARG A 361 -6.44 26.50 -18.63
CA ARG A 361 -6.43 27.91 -19.04
C ARG A 361 -7.75 28.52 -18.56
N ARG A 362 -7.79 29.07 -17.34
CA ARG A 362 -8.80 30.06 -16.96
C ARG A 362 -8.67 31.23 -17.94
N ARG A 363 -9.60 31.35 -18.89
CA ARG A 363 -9.85 32.63 -19.56
C ARG A 363 -10.93 33.36 -18.78
N ASN A 364 -10.56 34.54 -18.31
CA ASN A 364 -11.50 35.61 -17.98
C ASN A 364 -12.41 35.83 -19.19
N LEU A 365 -13.71 35.86 -18.96
CA LEU A 365 -14.67 36.55 -19.81
C LEU A 365 -15.43 37.52 -18.92
N SER A 366 -15.21 38.79 -19.23
CA SER A 366 -16.07 39.94 -18.99
C SER A 366 -17.53 39.68 -19.32
#